data_AF-A0A397CHM9-F1
#
_entry.id   AF-A0A397CHM9-F1
#
_cell.length_a   1.000
_cell.length_b   1.000
_cell.length_c   1.000
_cell.angle_alpha   90.00
_cell.angle_beta   90.00
_cell.angle_gamma   90.00
#
_symmetry.space_group_name_H-M   'P 1'
#
loop_
_entity.id
_entity.type
_entity.pdbx_description
1 polymer ?
#
loop_
_entity_poly.entity_id
_entity_poly.type
_entity_poly.pdbx_seq_one_letter_code
_entity_poly.pdbx_strand_id
1 'polypeptide(L)'
;MVQKAKLRARLERLGAGKSYFGVTLGDIGDLGVGIRLYFMLTKYTSMLFVVMSVCAAPTAGDDNRRPLLCFHEALCECDGRVVLHYYGHGVTAATKDPLGLNFVSLANEGINAEYIPTNCTLQHPYTSPTFPGLRFDVRPLRVLHSLQSCLVFARAYVATICDCVYSLVFVVFIVAFSYRCHAIVTAHTRDNITPAKYAVYVRGFPRDATEQEIMTHFSALYDLSQPAHRFPMWLGPGHDENGAKLPQPVENVSHVDGNELYVGSWVAQVSIARPIGRFLRLFLALETLTQRIAMLEATMVEYRKQERRFRKRLRRAETEFATLETQLEAKTNKMTALRTQGNQRYVGRLEPQYNNEVPN
;
A
#
# COMPACT_ATOMS: atom_id res chain seq x y z
N MET A 1 8.37 -21.59 35.54
CA MET A 1 8.11 -21.82 34.10
C MET A 1 6.66 -21.51 33.70
N VAL A 2 5.65 -21.99 34.44
CA VAL A 2 4.22 -21.75 34.14
C VAL A 2 3.81 -20.27 34.09
N GLN A 3 4.35 -19.42 34.98
CA GLN A 3 4.09 -17.97 34.93
C GLN A 3 4.68 -17.29 33.68
N LYS A 4 5.88 -17.68 33.25
CA LYS A 4 6.49 -17.20 31.99
C LYS A 4 5.66 -17.63 30.78
N ALA A 5 5.11 -18.85 30.79
CA ALA A 5 4.23 -19.35 29.73
C ALA A 5 2.89 -18.60 29.69
N LYS A 6 2.29 -18.31 30.85
CA LYS A 6 1.07 -17.49 30.94
C LYS A 6 1.30 -16.05 30.47
N LEU A 7 2.47 -15.46 30.75
CA LEU A 7 2.85 -14.13 30.27
C LEU A 7 3.02 -14.09 28.76
N ARG A 8 3.68 -15.09 28.16
CA ARG A 8 3.79 -15.23 26.69
C ARG A 8 2.42 -15.39 26.04
N ALA A 9 1.57 -16.27 26.56
CA ALA A 9 0.21 -16.45 26.05
C ALA A 9 -0.67 -15.20 26.19
N ARG A 10 -0.45 -14.38 27.23
CA ARG A 10 -1.14 -13.08 27.40
C ARG A 10 -0.64 -12.03 26.42
N LEU A 11 0.67 -12.00 26.15
CA LEU A 11 1.29 -11.12 25.16
C LEU A 11 0.86 -11.48 23.73
N GLU A 12 0.76 -12.77 23.40
CA GLU A 12 0.21 -13.24 22.12
C GLU A 12 -1.28 -12.90 21.99
N ARG A 13 -2.07 -13.04 23.05
CA ARG A 13 -3.51 -12.70 23.06
C ARG A 13 -3.81 -11.21 22.99
N LEU A 14 -2.95 -10.35 23.57
CA LEU A 14 -3.14 -8.90 23.59
C LEU A 14 -2.55 -8.20 22.36
N GLY A 15 -1.96 -8.96 21.42
CA GLY A 15 -1.15 -8.42 20.35
C GLY A 15 0.10 -7.78 20.95
N ALA A 16 1.22 -8.50 20.93
CA ALA A 16 2.52 -7.96 21.28
C ALA A 16 2.97 -6.96 20.18
N GLY A 17 2.22 -5.88 20.02
CA GLY A 17 2.56 -4.79 19.13
C GLY A 17 3.79 -4.07 19.65
N LYS A 18 4.72 -3.76 18.76
CA LYS A 18 5.82 -2.83 19.06
C LYS A 18 5.22 -1.48 19.46
N SER A 19 5.90 -0.78 20.37
CA SER A 19 5.56 0.61 20.71
C SER A 19 5.49 1.46 19.43
N TYR A 20 4.62 2.49 19.40
CA TYR A 20 4.43 3.36 18.23
C TYR A 20 5.75 3.86 17.62
N PHE A 21 6.72 4.22 18.48
CA PHE A 21 8.04 4.69 18.06
C PHE A 21 9.02 3.58 17.62
N GLY A 22 8.69 2.31 17.90
CA GLY A 22 9.46 1.13 17.50
C GLY A 22 8.91 0.40 16.28
N VAL A 23 7.77 0.85 15.72
CA VAL A 23 7.19 0.26 14.51
C VAL A 23 8.04 0.64 13.30
N THR A 24 8.60 -0.37 12.63
CA THR A 24 9.36 -0.16 11.40
C THR A 24 8.45 -0.22 10.18
N LEU A 25 8.90 0.34 9.04
CA LEU A 25 8.18 0.23 7.77
C LEU A 25 7.95 -1.22 7.32
N GLY A 26 8.79 -2.16 7.80
CA GLY A 26 8.64 -3.59 7.56
C GLY A 26 7.44 -4.16 8.31
N ASP A 27 7.28 -3.81 9.60
CA ASP A 27 6.17 -4.27 10.44
C ASP A 27 4.80 -3.80 9.92
N ILE A 28 4.75 -2.62 9.27
CA ILE A 28 3.54 -2.10 8.61
C ILE A 28 3.25 -2.88 7.31
N GLY A 29 4.29 -3.41 6.67
CA GLY A 29 4.18 -4.24 5.46
C GLY A 29 3.37 -5.52 5.67
N ASP A 30 3.34 -6.05 6.89
CA ASP A 30 2.57 -7.23 7.25
C ASP A 30 1.05 -6.98 7.17
N LEU A 31 0.60 -5.72 7.30
CA LEU A 31 -0.81 -5.34 7.10
C LEU A 31 -1.18 -5.17 5.61
N GLY A 32 -0.20 -5.20 4.71
CA GLY A 32 -0.42 -5.11 3.28
C GLY A 32 0.58 -4.17 2.60
N VAL A 33 0.94 -4.55 1.38
CA VAL A 33 1.89 -3.84 0.52
C VAL A 33 1.46 -2.39 0.28
N GLY A 34 0.16 -2.17 0.05
CA GLY A 34 -0.39 -0.83 -0.20
C GLY A 34 -0.22 0.14 0.97
N ILE A 35 -0.43 -0.33 2.21
CA ILE A 35 -0.28 0.51 3.42
C ILE A 35 1.19 0.88 3.62
N ARG A 36 2.11 -0.08 3.44
CA ARG A 36 3.55 0.18 3.46
C ARG A 36 3.96 1.21 2.43
N LEU A 37 3.50 1.10 1.18
CA LEU A 37 3.82 2.07 0.13
C LEU A 37 3.25 3.46 0.43
N TYR A 38 2.06 3.56 1.01
CA TYR A 38 1.46 4.83 1.40
C TYR A 38 2.29 5.56 2.47
N PHE A 39 2.61 4.91 3.58
CA PHE A 39 3.43 5.52 4.63
C PHE A 39 4.85 5.81 4.15
N MET A 40 5.37 4.97 3.27
CA MET A 40 6.63 5.20 2.59
C MET A 40 6.58 6.50 1.79
N LEU A 41 5.59 6.64 0.89
CA LEU A 41 5.39 7.85 0.09
C LEU A 41 5.35 9.09 0.98
N THR A 42 4.49 9.11 2.00
CA THR A 42 4.33 10.26 2.90
C THR A 42 5.63 10.63 3.63
N LYS A 43 6.40 9.63 4.10
CA LYS A 43 7.69 9.88 4.76
C LYS A 43 8.71 10.49 3.80
N TYR A 44 8.82 9.92 2.60
CA TYR A 44 9.80 10.35 1.61
C TYR A 44 9.44 11.70 0.98
N THR A 45 8.16 11.98 0.73
CA THR A 45 7.70 13.29 0.25
C THR A 45 7.88 14.37 1.31
N SER A 46 7.61 14.08 2.59
CA SER A 46 7.90 15.03 3.69
C SER A 46 9.39 15.38 3.76
N MET A 47 10.28 14.40 3.67
CA MET A 47 11.73 14.65 3.62
C MET A 47 12.14 15.44 2.37
N LEU A 48 11.54 15.14 1.21
CA LEU A 48 11.78 15.87 -0.03
C LEU A 48 11.39 17.34 0.11
N PHE A 49 10.22 17.65 0.65
CA PHE A 49 9.79 19.04 0.87
C PHE A 49 10.76 19.80 1.77
N VAL A 50 11.32 19.16 2.81
CA VAL A 50 12.35 19.79 3.65
C VAL A 50 13.61 20.10 2.85
N VAL A 51 14.09 19.15 2.04
CA VAL A 51 15.28 19.36 1.19
C VAL A 51 15.02 20.47 0.16
N MET A 52 13.87 20.47 -0.50
CA MET A 52 13.51 21.50 -1.47
C MET A 52 13.40 22.89 -0.80
N SER A 53 12.83 22.97 0.41
CA SER A 53 12.81 24.21 1.20
C SER A 53 14.21 24.71 1.56
N VAL A 54 15.15 23.82 1.87
CA VAL A 54 16.56 24.20 2.14
C VAL A 54 17.26 24.63 0.85
N CYS A 55 17.00 23.98 -0.28
CA CYS A 55 17.54 24.39 -1.59
C CYS A 55 16.96 25.73 -2.07
N ALA A 56 15.74 26.07 -1.65
CA ALA A 56 15.11 27.36 -1.89
C ALA A 56 15.47 28.43 -0.85
N ALA A 57 16.07 28.06 0.29
CA ALA A 57 16.48 29.03 1.31
C ALA A 57 17.44 30.14 0.82
N PRO A 58 18.38 29.91 -0.13
CA PRO A 58 19.22 30.97 -0.69
C PRO A 58 18.46 32.07 -1.42
N THR A 59 17.22 31.79 -1.89
CA THR A 59 16.36 32.84 -2.46
C THR A 59 15.60 33.62 -1.38
N ALA A 60 15.57 33.13 -0.12
CA ALA A 60 14.80 33.70 0.98
C ALA A 60 15.64 34.23 2.16
N GLY A 61 16.94 33.93 2.21
CA GLY A 61 17.81 34.12 3.39
C GLY A 61 18.43 35.51 3.55
N ASP A 62 18.44 35.97 4.81
CA ASP A 62 18.80 37.28 5.36
C ASP A 62 20.27 37.76 5.21
N ASP A 63 20.41 39.09 5.28
CA ASP A 63 21.56 39.95 4.97
C ASP A 63 22.81 39.85 5.87
N ASN A 64 22.97 38.86 6.75
CA ASN A 64 23.98 38.96 7.83
C ASN A 64 25.20 38.03 7.76
N ARG A 65 25.46 37.37 6.62
CA ARG A 65 26.75 36.69 6.37
C ARG A 65 27.37 37.17 5.07
N ARG A 66 28.31 38.10 5.21
CA ARG A 66 29.26 38.50 4.17
C ARG A 66 29.83 37.24 3.49
N PRO A 67 29.59 36.98 2.19
CA PRO A 67 30.39 36.01 1.47
C PRO A 67 31.82 36.57 1.40
N LEU A 68 32.77 35.79 1.91
CA LEU A 68 34.20 36.11 2.04
C LEU A 68 34.94 36.28 0.67
N LEU A 69 34.22 36.41 -0.44
CA LEU A 69 34.77 36.35 -1.79
C LEU A 69 34.14 37.40 -2.72
N CYS A 70 34.13 38.65 -2.28
CA CYS A 70 34.03 39.80 -3.19
C CYS A 70 35.08 40.85 -2.78
N PHE A 71 36.29 40.68 -3.28
CA PHE A 71 37.30 41.74 -3.29
C PHE A 71 36.92 42.76 -4.38
N HIS A 72 36.22 43.84 -4.02
CA HIS A 72 36.56 45.18 -4.49
C HIS A 72 35.78 46.25 -3.72
N GLU A 73 36.52 47.22 -3.19
CA GLU A 73 36.02 48.39 -2.47
C GLU A 73 35.19 49.33 -3.34
N ALA A 74 34.24 49.97 -2.64
CA ALA A 74 33.66 51.29 -2.84
C ALA A 74 32.50 51.45 -3.83
N LEU A 75 31.40 51.93 -3.24
CA LEU A 75 30.22 52.64 -3.79
C LEU A 75 28.93 51.82 -4.02
N CYS A 76 27.90 52.27 -3.29
CA CYS A 76 26.49 51.90 -3.30
C CYS A 76 26.11 50.62 -2.52
N GLU A 77 25.73 50.83 -1.25
CA GLU A 77 24.65 50.09 -0.60
C GLU A 77 23.41 50.13 -1.51
N CYS A 78 23.19 49.07 -2.26
CA CYS A 78 21.91 48.78 -2.91
C CYS A 78 21.57 47.33 -2.58
N ASP A 79 21.16 47.16 -1.32
CA ASP A 79 20.48 45.97 -0.84
C ASP A 79 19.37 45.63 -1.82
N GLY A 80 19.31 44.36 -2.19
CA GLY A 80 18.15 43.88 -2.88
C GLY A 80 18.06 42.37 -2.77
N ARG A 81 16.83 41.99 -2.56
CA ARG A 81 16.42 40.67 -2.11
C ARG A 81 15.44 40.16 -3.16
N VAL A 82 15.26 38.85 -3.24
CA VAL A 82 14.09 38.25 -3.90
C VAL A 82 12.90 38.44 -2.93
N VAL A 83 12.34 39.65 -2.95
CA VAL A 83 10.91 40.00 -2.92
C VAL A 83 10.00 39.34 -1.86
N LEU A 84 10.26 39.64 -0.59
CA LEU A 84 9.24 40.30 0.23
C LEU A 84 9.66 41.77 0.25
N HIS A 85 8.99 42.63 -0.52
CA HIS A 85 9.47 43.97 -0.87
C HIS A 85 9.32 44.99 0.27
N TYR A 86 9.99 44.80 1.40
CA TYR A 86 9.96 45.75 2.51
C TYR A 86 10.39 47.20 2.14
N TYR A 87 11.09 47.41 1.02
CA TYR A 87 11.66 48.70 0.59
C TYR A 87 11.19 49.19 -0.80
N GLY A 88 10.02 48.77 -1.27
CA GLY A 88 9.39 49.43 -2.43
C GLY A 88 8.96 50.87 -2.10
N HIS A 89 8.98 51.77 -3.10
CA HIS A 89 8.63 53.19 -2.95
C HIS A 89 7.28 53.53 -3.63
N GLY A 90 6.49 52.50 -3.97
CA GLY A 90 5.21 52.66 -4.65
C GLY A 90 4.08 53.06 -3.70
N VAL A 91 4.13 52.56 -2.47
CA VAL A 91 3.11 52.78 -1.44
C VAL A 91 3.58 53.84 -0.45
N THR A 92 2.89 54.98 -0.39
CA THR A 92 3.18 56.06 0.57
C THR A 92 2.46 55.82 1.89
N ALA A 93 2.89 56.51 2.95
CA ALA A 93 2.29 56.42 4.28
C ALA A 93 0.77 56.73 4.30
N ALA A 94 0.28 57.48 3.30
CA ALA A 94 -1.14 57.77 3.11
C ALA A 94 -1.93 56.64 2.42
N THR A 95 -1.25 55.79 1.64
CA THR A 95 -1.86 54.70 0.85
C THR A 95 -1.66 53.31 1.46
N LYS A 96 -1.03 53.24 2.65
CA LYS A 96 -0.82 51.98 3.36
C LYS A 96 -2.14 51.41 3.87
N ASP A 97 -2.26 50.09 3.83
CA ASP A 97 -3.31 49.38 4.54
C ASP A 97 -3.08 49.45 6.06
N PRO A 98 -4.13 49.33 6.90
CA PRO A 98 -4.00 49.40 8.35
C PRO A 98 -3.14 48.28 8.96
N LEU A 99 -2.94 47.17 8.24
CA LEU A 99 -2.10 46.05 8.65
C LEU A 99 -0.66 46.14 8.10
N GLY A 100 -0.36 47.12 7.24
CA GLY A 100 0.97 47.32 6.64
C GLY A 100 1.39 46.22 5.66
N LEU A 101 0.48 45.36 5.23
CA LEU A 101 0.75 44.26 4.31
C LEU A 101 1.00 44.75 2.88
N ASN A 102 0.52 45.94 2.52
CA ASN A 102 0.77 46.55 1.22
C ASN A 102 2.25 46.89 1.01
N PHE A 103 3.00 47.18 2.09
CA PHE A 103 4.45 47.35 2.00
C PHE A 103 5.14 46.06 1.59
N VAL A 104 4.58 44.92 1.98
CA VAL A 104 5.15 43.59 1.74
C VAL A 104 4.69 43.00 0.40
N SER A 105 3.76 43.67 -0.27
CA SER A 105 3.14 43.22 -1.51
C SER A 105 3.95 43.58 -2.77
N LEU A 106 3.70 42.84 -3.86
CA LEU A 106 4.24 43.12 -5.20
C LEU A 106 3.84 44.51 -5.74
N ALA A 107 2.79 45.14 -5.20
CA ALA A 107 2.34 46.46 -5.62
C ALA A 107 3.27 47.60 -5.14
N ASN A 108 4.23 47.30 -4.25
CA ASN A 108 5.17 48.29 -3.74
C ASN A 108 6.33 48.62 -4.73
N GLU A 109 6.41 47.94 -5.88
CA GLU A 109 7.41 48.14 -6.96
C GLU A 109 7.17 49.40 -7.83
N GLY A 110 6.27 50.31 -7.43
CA GLY A 110 6.00 51.56 -8.14
C GLY A 110 6.95 52.70 -7.77
N ILE A 111 7.01 53.73 -8.62
CA ILE A 111 7.58 55.03 -8.26
C ILE A 111 6.41 55.94 -7.88
N ASN A 112 6.30 56.31 -6.62
CA ASN A 112 5.33 57.31 -6.20
C ASN A 112 5.93 58.72 -6.33
N ALA A 113 5.13 59.66 -6.83
CA ALA A 113 5.54 61.05 -7.02
C ALA A 113 6.00 61.73 -5.71
N GLU A 114 5.51 61.27 -4.56
CA GLU A 114 5.88 61.78 -3.24
C GLU A 114 7.35 61.51 -2.86
N TYR A 115 7.96 60.46 -3.42
CA TYR A 115 9.35 60.09 -3.17
C TYR A 115 10.31 60.55 -4.29
N ILE A 116 9.82 61.28 -5.31
CA ILE A 116 10.66 61.87 -6.34
C ILE A 116 11.30 63.15 -5.78
N PRO A 117 12.63 63.26 -5.68
CA PRO A 117 13.27 64.48 -5.20
C PRO A 117 12.96 65.65 -6.15
N THR A 118 12.37 66.72 -5.60
CA THR A 118 11.97 67.94 -6.33
C THR A 118 13.14 68.69 -7.00
N ASN A 119 14.39 68.29 -6.74
CA ASN A 119 15.59 68.85 -7.36
C ASN A 119 15.97 68.21 -8.71
N CYS A 120 15.15 67.32 -9.27
CA CYS A 120 15.35 66.79 -10.62
C CYS A 120 14.35 67.40 -11.61
N THR A 121 14.33 68.74 -11.70
CA THR A 121 13.69 69.45 -12.82
C THR A 121 14.76 70.10 -13.68
N LEU A 122 14.94 69.57 -14.89
CA LEU A 122 15.69 70.19 -15.97
C LEU A 122 14.89 71.41 -16.48
N GLN A 123 15.17 72.61 -15.98
CA GLN A 123 14.68 73.83 -16.61
C GLN A 123 15.59 75.06 -16.40
N HIS A 124 16.39 75.33 -17.44
CA HIS A 124 16.95 76.61 -17.89
C HIS A 124 18.15 77.29 -17.19
N PRO A 125 18.96 78.06 -17.99
CA PRO A 125 20.33 78.41 -17.69
C PRO A 125 20.43 79.81 -17.07
N TYR A 126 21.09 79.91 -15.92
CA TYR A 126 21.62 81.19 -15.46
C TYR A 126 23.12 81.05 -15.22
N THR A 127 23.86 81.72 -16.10
CA THR A 127 25.28 82.00 -15.97
C THR A 127 25.52 82.79 -14.67
N SER A 128 26.13 82.14 -13.68
CA SER A 128 26.76 82.81 -12.55
C SER A 128 28.12 83.39 -13.01
N PRO A 129 28.44 84.67 -12.73
CA PRO A 129 29.63 85.34 -13.27
C PRO A 129 30.94 85.04 -12.51
N THR A 130 30.98 84.06 -11.61
CA THR A 130 32.09 83.98 -10.64
C THR A 130 33.17 82.93 -10.91
N PHE A 131 33.07 82.09 -11.95
CA PHE A 131 34.13 81.11 -12.28
C PHE A 131 34.22 80.83 -13.79
N PRO A 132 35.24 81.35 -14.51
CA PRO A 132 35.47 80.97 -15.89
C PRO A 132 36.25 79.64 -15.90
N GLY A 133 35.55 78.53 -16.16
CA GLY A 133 36.23 77.28 -16.55
C GLY A 133 35.70 75.96 -16.02
N LEU A 134 34.69 75.91 -15.14
CA LEU A 134 34.14 74.63 -14.68
C LEU A 134 32.92 74.21 -15.51
N ARG A 135 33.14 73.37 -16.53
CA ARG A 135 32.06 72.59 -17.16
C ARG A 135 31.64 71.51 -16.16
N PHE A 136 30.48 71.67 -15.53
CA PHE A 136 29.81 70.53 -14.90
C PHE A 136 29.19 69.69 -16.01
N ASP A 137 29.87 68.58 -16.31
CA ASP A 137 29.38 67.57 -17.24
C ASP A 137 28.21 66.84 -16.58
N VAL A 138 26.99 67.13 -17.04
CA VAL A 138 25.76 66.46 -16.61
C VAL A 138 25.83 65.02 -17.13
N ARG A 139 26.43 64.12 -16.35
CA ARG A 139 26.37 62.69 -16.66
C ARG A 139 24.90 62.24 -16.56
N PRO A 140 24.31 61.73 -17.65
CA PRO A 140 22.90 61.41 -17.66
C PRO A 140 22.62 60.20 -16.77
N LEU A 141 21.38 60.14 -16.30
CA LEU A 141 20.61 59.07 -15.61
C LEU A 141 20.78 57.62 -16.17
N ARG A 142 21.71 57.37 -17.09
CA ARG A 142 22.02 56.06 -17.68
C ARG A 142 22.92 55.18 -16.82
N VAL A 143 23.77 55.75 -15.95
CA VAL A 143 24.72 54.96 -15.15
C VAL A 143 24.01 54.22 -14.01
N LEU A 144 23.03 54.85 -13.34
CA LEU A 144 22.19 54.20 -12.33
C LEU A 144 21.34 53.07 -12.93
N HIS A 145 20.80 53.26 -14.13
CA HIS A 145 20.07 52.21 -14.85
C HIS A 145 20.96 50.99 -15.15
N SER A 146 22.25 51.17 -15.48
CA SER A 146 23.13 50.05 -15.82
C SER A 146 23.54 49.20 -14.62
N LEU A 147 23.76 49.80 -13.44
CA LEU A 147 24.11 49.10 -12.20
C LEU A 147 22.90 48.37 -11.61
N GLN A 148 21.72 49.00 -11.60
CA GLN A 148 20.46 48.37 -11.20
C GLN A 148 20.13 47.17 -12.09
N SER A 149 20.35 47.29 -13.40
CA SER A 149 20.13 46.19 -14.36
C SER A 149 21.07 45.00 -14.11
N CYS A 150 22.35 45.25 -13.85
CA CYS A 150 23.35 44.19 -13.62
C CYS A 150 23.04 43.35 -12.37
N LEU A 151 22.58 44.00 -11.30
CA LEU A 151 22.17 43.36 -10.05
C LEU A 151 20.85 42.58 -10.17
N VAL A 152 19.92 43.04 -11.01
CA VAL A 152 18.68 42.31 -11.36
C VAL A 152 19.01 41.04 -12.15
N PHE A 153 19.94 41.11 -13.11
CA PHE A 153 20.35 39.92 -13.87
C PHE A 153 21.00 38.86 -12.96
N ALA A 154 21.91 39.23 -12.06
CA ALA A 154 22.56 38.28 -11.15
C ALA A 154 21.56 37.55 -10.24
N ARG A 155 20.53 38.25 -9.74
CA ARG A 155 19.47 37.65 -8.90
C ARG A 155 18.52 36.75 -9.69
N ALA A 156 18.17 37.14 -10.91
CA ALA A 156 17.39 36.30 -11.82
C ALA A 156 18.15 34.99 -12.13
N TYR A 157 19.47 35.03 -12.33
CA TYR A 157 20.28 33.83 -12.49
C TYR A 157 20.28 32.94 -11.24
N VAL A 158 20.40 33.50 -10.03
CA VAL A 158 20.35 32.71 -8.78
C VAL A 158 19.00 32.03 -8.61
N ALA A 159 17.89 32.74 -8.83
CA ALA A 159 16.55 32.16 -8.77
C ALA A 159 16.36 31.04 -9.80
N THR A 160 16.76 31.28 -11.05
CA THR A 160 16.64 30.29 -12.13
C THR A 160 17.51 29.05 -11.85
N ILE A 161 18.71 29.22 -11.29
CA ILE A 161 19.58 28.11 -10.89
C ILE A 161 18.95 27.32 -9.75
N CYS A 162 18.40 27.98 -8.72
CA CYS A 162 17.65 27.32 -7.66
C CYS A 162 16.46 26.53 -8.23
N ASP A 163 15.72 27.11 -9.17
CA ASP A 163 14.60 26.46 -9.87
C ASP A 163 15.03 25.19 -10.60
N CYS A 164 16.14 25.26 -11.34
CA CYS A 164 16.72 24.09 -12.00
C CYS A 164 17.19 23.02 -10.99
N VAL A 165 17.83 23.43 -9.89
CA VAL A 165 18.40 22.52 -8.90
C VAL A 165 17.31 21.75 -8.16
N TYR A 166 16.29 22.42 -7.62
CA TYR A 166 15.23 21.70 -6.91
C TYR A 166 14.39 20.85 -7.88
N SER A 167 14.17 21.30 -9.12
CA SER A 167 13.48 20.50 -10.14
C SER A 167 14.26 19.22 -10.46
N LEU A 168 15.59 19.29 -10.56
CA LEU A 168 16.45 18.12 -10.75
C LEU A 168 16.39 17.17 -9.54
N VAL A 169 16.43 17.70 -8.31
CA VAL A 169 16.25 16.91 -7.08
C VAL A 169 14.91 16.17 -7.08
N PHE A 170 13.83 16.83 -7.53
CA PHE A 170 12.50 16.24 -7.64
C PHE A 170 12.45 15.10 -8.67
N VAL A 171 13.07 15.27 -9.84
CA VAL A 171 13.14 14.21 -10.87
C VAL A 171 13.95 13.01 -10.37
N VAL A 172 15.12 13.25 -9.77
CA VAL A 172 15.95 12.18 -9.17
C VAL A 172 15.16 11.43 -8.09
N PHE A 173 14.40 12.16 -7.27
CA PHE A 173 13.52 11.56 -6.28
C PHE A 173 12.46 10.65 -6.92
N ILE A 174 11.76 11.10 -7.97
CA ILE A 174 10.75 10.29 -8.66
C ILE A 174 11.35 8.98 -9.17
N VAL A 175 12.52 9.05 -9.83
CA VAL A 175 13.19 7.87 -10.37
C VAL A 175 13.62 6.91 -9.25
N ALA A 176 14.27 7.44 -8.21
CA ALA A 176 14.71 6.64 -7.07
C ALA A 176 13.54 6.01 -6.29
N PHE A 177 12.45 6.76 -6.10
CA PHE A 177 11.25 6.28 -5.42
C PHE A 177 10.53 5.22 -6.26
N SER A 178 10.40 5.44 -7.56
CA SER A 178 9.84 4.46 -8.50
C SER A 178 10.61 3.13 -8.46
N TYR A 179 11.94 3.18 -8.52
CA TYR A 179 12.78 1.99 -8.39
C TYR A 179 12.57 1.25 -7.07
N ARG A 180 12.49 1.98 -5.95
CA ARG A 180 12.26 1.40 -4.62
C ARG A 180 10.86 0.79 -4.50
N CYS A 181 9.84 1.45 -5.04
CA CYS A 181 8.47 0.92 -5.08
C CYS A 181 8.42 -0.38 -5.87
N HIS A 182 8.99 -0.41 -7.07
CA HIS A 182 9.06 -1.63 -7.87
C HIS A 182 9.79 -2.76 -7.14
N ALA A 183 10.93 -2.48 -6.51
CA ALA A 183 11.68 -3.47 -5.74
C ALA A 183 10.87 -4.05 -4.55
N ILE A 184 10.09 -3.23 -3.85
CA ILE A 184 9.25 -3.69 -2.73
C ILE A 184 8.05 -4.49 -3.24
N VAL A 185 7.43 -4.05 -4.33
CA VAL A 185 6.29 -4.76 -4.95
C VAL A 185 6.73 -6.11 -5.48
N THR A 186 7.88 -6.21 -6.16
CA THR A 186 8.39 -7.49 -6.68
C THR A 186 8.77 -8.44 -5.55
N ALA A 187 9.44 -7.95 -4.49
CA ALA A 187 9.75 -8.75 -3.30
C ALA A 187 8.47 -9.29 -2.63
N HIS A 188 7.50 -8.42 -2.35
CA HIS A 188 6.24 -8.86 -1.75
C HIS A 188 5.42 -9.78 -2.65
N THR A 189 5.45 -9.56 -3.97
CA THR A 189 4.76 -10.44 -4.90
C THR A 189 5.38 -11.83 -4.86
N ARG A 190 6.71 -11.94 -4.82
CA ARG A 190 7.42 -13.21 -4.72
C ARG A 190 7.08 -13.98 -3.44
N ASP A 191 7.05 -13.29 -2.31
CA ASP A 191 6.84 -13.94 -1.00
C ASP A 191 5.36 -14.27 -0.72
N ASN A 192 4.43 -13.48 -1.27
CA ASN A 192 2.99 -13.64 -1.05
C ASN A 192 2.23 -14.23 -2.26
N ILE A 193 2.90 -15.06 -3.06
CA ILE A 193 2.22 -15.95 -4.01
C ILE A 193 1.58 -17.07 -3.18
N THR A 194 0.30 -16.90 -2.85
CA THR A 194 -0.49 -18.00 -2.30
C THR A 194 -1.06 -18.82 -3.45
N PRO A 195 -1.06 -20.17 -3.37
CA PRO A 195 -1.67 -21.04 -4.39
C PRO A 195 -3.13 -20.67 -4.66
N ALA A 196 -3.83 -20.12 -3.67
CA ALA A 196 -5.20 -19.62 -3.80
C ALA A 196 -5.38 -18.55 -4.89
N LYS A 197 -4.36 -17.73 -5.20
CA LYS A 197 -4.43 -16.74 -6.29
C LYS A 197 -4.53 -17.37 -7.68
N TYR A 198 -4.08 -18.61 -7.80
CA TYR A 198 -4.07 -19.38 -9.06
C TYR A 198 -5.04 -20.58 -9.01
N ALA A 199 -5.81 -20.72 -7.94
CA ALA A 199 -6.76 -21.81 -7.79
C ALA A 199 -8.06 -21.49 -8.54
N VAL A 200 -8.49 -22.42 -9.39
CA VAL A 200 -9.74 -22.32 -10.13
C VAL A 200 -10.77 -23.26 -9.52
N TYR A 201 -11.94 -22.72 -9.18
CA TYR A 201 -13.04 -23.51 -8.66
C TYR A 201 -13.99 -23.90 -9.80
N VAL A 202 -14.08 -25.20 -10.08
CA VAL A 202 -14.91 -25.76 -11.16
C VAL A 202 -16.03 -26.63 -10.58
N ARG A 203 -17.23 -26.51 -11.15
CA ARG A 203 -18.42 -27.31 -10.82
C ARG A 203 -18.90 -28.08 -12.05
N GLY A 204 -19.67 -29.15 -11.83
CA GLY A 204 -20.34 -29.88 -12.90
C GLY A 204 -19.66 -31.18 -13.34
N PHE A 205 -18.64 -31.65 -12.62
CA PHE A 205 -18.04 -32.95 -12.89
C PHE A 205 -19.02 -34.10 -12.69
N PRO A 206 -18.90 -35.17 -13.50
CA PRO A 206 -19.60 -36.41 -13.22
C PRO A 206 -19.12 -36.99 -11.89
N ARG A 207 -19.99 -37.76 -11.22
CA ARG A 207 -19.76 -38.20 -9.83
C ARG A 207 -18.61 -39.18 -9.68
N ASP A 208 -18.18 -39.77 -10.78
CA ASP A 208 -17.12 -40.77 -10.90
C ASP A 208 -15.81 -40.20 -11.42
N ALA A 209 -15.74 -38.88 -11.70
CA ALA A 209 -14.50 -38.24 -12.12
C ALA A 209 -13.38 -38.50 -11.10
N THR A 210 -12.31 -39.13 -11.58
CA THR A 210 -11.12 -39.38 -10.77
C THR A 210 -10.20 -38.15 -10.77
N GLU A 211 -9.33 -38.05 -9.76
CA GLU A 211 -8.34 -36.97 -9.67
C GLU A 211 -7.42 -36.95 -10.90
N GLN A 212 -7.02 -38.14 -11.36
CA GLN A 212 -6.20 -38.32 -12.56
C GLN A 212 -6.92 -37.83 -13.82
N GLU A 213 -8.18 -38.23 -14.05
CA GLU A 213 -8.96 -37.77 -15.21
C GLU A 213 -9.11 -36.25 -15.23
N ILE A 214 -9.42 -35.65 -14.07
CA ILE A 214 -9.57 -34.20 -13.94
C ILE A 214 -8.24 -33.51 -14.24
N MET A 215 -7.15 -33.99 -13.66
CA MET A 215 -5.81 -33.46 -13.91
C MET A 215 -5.45 -33.55 -15.38
N THR A 216 -5.62 -34.72 -16.01
CA THR A 216 -5.29 -34.93 -17.42
C THR A 216 -6.14 -34.05 -18.34
N HIS A 217 -7.44 -33.90 -18.06
CA HIS A 217 -8.33 -33.03 -18.81
C HIS A 217 -7.85 -31.57 -18.80
N PHE A 218 -7.56 -31.02 -17.61
CA PHE A 218 -7.11 -29.63 -17.50
C PHE A 218 -5.68 -29.41 -17.96
N SER A 219 -4.80 -30.38 -17.77
CA SER A 219 -3.43 -30.31 -18.27
C SER A 219 -3.40 -30.29 -19.80
N ALA A 220 -4.28 -31.05 -20.46
CA ALA A 220 -4.40 -31.02 -21.92
C ALA A 220 -5.07 -29.72 -22.42
N LEU A 221 -6.07 -29.22 -21.69
CA LEU A 221 -6.80 -28.00 -22.07
C LEU A 221 -5.94 -26.72 -21.94
N TYR A 222 -5.08 -26.68 -20.92
CA TYR A 222 -4.21 -25.54 -20.62
C TYR A 222 -2.73 -25.84 -20.89
N ASP A 223 -2.46 -26.53 -21.98
CA ASP A 223 -1.11 -26.83 -22.41
C ASP A 223 -0.37 -25.57 -22.86
N LEU A 224 0.51 -25.07 -21.98
CA LEU A 224 1.27 -23.83 -22.21
C LEU A 224 2.45 -24.02 -23.18
N SER A 225 2.69 -25.24 -23.67
CA SER A 225 3.64 -25.47 -24.77
C SER A 225 3.09 -24.99 -26.12
N GLN A 226 1.77 -24.86 -26.24
CA GLN A 226 1.12 -24.41 -27.46
C GLN A 226 1.23 -22.89 -27.61
N PRO A 227 1.33 -22.38 -28.86
CA PRO A 227 1.42 -20.94 -29.09
C PRO A 227 0.16 -20.23 -28.56
N ALA A 228 0.37 -19.23 -27.70
CA ALA A 228 -0.73 -18.51 -27.06
C ALA A 228 -1.63 -17.82 -28.11
N HIS A 229 -2.91 -18.18 -28.14
CA HIS A 229 -3.91 -17.48 -28.94
C HIS A 229 -4.26 -16.15 -28.27
N ARG A 230 -3.75 -15.04 -28.82
CA ARG A 230 -4.13 -13.69 -28.38
C ARG A 230 -5.43 -13.29 -29.06
N PHE A 231 -6.46 -13.00 -28.27
CA PHE A 231 -7.64 -12.29 -28.76
C PHE A 231 -7.30 -10.80 -28.82
N PRO A 232 -7.41 -10.14 -29.98
CA PRO A 232 -7.11 -8.71 -30.07
C PRO A 232 -8.10 -7.94 -29.20
N MET A 233 -7.61 -7.32 -28.13
CA MET A 233 -8.37 -6.29 -27.45
C MET A 233 -8.45 -5.08 -28.38
N TRP A 234 -9.67 -4.59 -28.59
CA TRP A 234 -10.02 -3.63 -29.64
C TRP A 234 -9.27 -2.28 -29.56
N LEU A 235 -8.61 -1.94 -28.44
CA LEU A 235 -8.03 -0.61 -28.21
C LEU A 235 -6.70 -0.61 -27.41
N GLY A 236 -5.70 -1.40 -27.82
CA GLY A 236 -4.38 -1.29 -27.20
C GLY A 236 -3.24 -1.74 -28.12
N PRO A 237 -2.08 -1.04 -28.15
CA PRO A 237 -0.89 -1.57 -28.80
C PRO A 237 -0.51 -2.87 -28.12
N GLY A 238 -0.32 -3.93 -28.92
CA GLY A 238 0.12 -5.23 -28.43
C GLY A 238 1.52 -5.09 -27.84
N HIS A 239 1.61 -5.04 -26.50
CA HIS A 239 2.88 -5.21 -25.81
C HIS A 239 3.31 -6.66 -25.98
N ASP A 240 4.36 -6.90 -26.77
CA ASP A 240 5.08 -8.15 -26.71
C ASP A 240 5.88 -8.20 -25.41
N GLU A 241 5.50 -9.13 -24.53
CA GLU A 241 6.31 -9.50 -23.37
C GLU A 241 7.56 -10.28 -23.84
N ASN A 242 8.48 -9.57 -24.48
CA ASN A 242 9.79 -10.08 -24.85
C ASN A 242 10.61 -10.29 -23.57
N GLY A 243 10.64 -11.52 -23.06
CA GLY A 243 11.54 -11.92 -21.98
C GLY A 243 10.92 -12.67 -20.80
N ALA A 244 9.62 -12.97 -20.82
CA ALA A 244 9.06 -13.90 -19.84
C ALA A 244 9.67 -15.29 -20.06
N LYS A 245 10.18 -15.92 -18.99
CA LYS A 245 10.58 -17.34 -19.05
C LYS A 245 9.37 -18.14 -19.52
N LEU A 246 9.60 -19.01 -20.50
CA LEU A 246 8.59 -19.96 -20.93
C LEU A 246 8.07 -20.71 -19.69
N PRO A 247 6.75 -20.79 -19.51
CA PRO A 247 6.20 -21.54 -18.40
C PRO A 247 6.68 -22.98 -18.46
N GLN A 248 7.07 -23.52 -17.32
CA GLN A 248 7.53 -24.90 -17.18
C GLN A 248 6.42 -25.73 -16.52
N PRO A 249 6.29 -27.01 -16.89
CA PRO A 249 5.38 -27.92 -16.20
C PRO A 249 5.85 -28.15 -14.76
N VAL A 250 5.02 -28.81 -13.95
CA VAL A 250 5.33 -29.07 -12.54
C VAL A 250 6.56 -29.98 -12.43
N GLU A 251 7.65 -29.45 -11.85
CA GLU A 251 8.89 -30.20 -11.59
C GLU A 251 8.99 -30.71 -10.15
N ASN A 252 8.31 -30.05 -9.20
CA ASN A 252 8.43 -30.34 -7.77
C ASN A 252 7.05 -30.63 -7.17
N VAL A 253 6.93 -31.74 -6.44
CA VAL A 253 5.69 -32.19 -5.80
C VAL A 253 5.81 -32.33 -4.28
N SER A 254 6.77 -31.64 -3.68
CA SER A 254 6.93 -31.60 -2.22
C SER A 254 5.70 -31.06 -1.49
N HIS A 255 4.84 -30.29 -2.17
CA HIS A 255 3.59 -29.76 -1.62
C HIS A 255 2.43 -30.76 -1.58
N VAL A 256 2.51 -31.88 -2.32
CA VAL A 256 1.46 -32.94 -2.35
C VAL A 256 2.04 -34.26 -1.87
N ASP A 257 2.82 -34.23 -0.79
CA ASP A 257 3.43 -35.42 -0.17
C ASP A 257 4.21 -36.30 -1.16
N GLY A 258 4.76 -35.71 -2.24
CA GLY A 258 5.52 -36.43 -3.25
C GLY A 258 4.69 -37.21 -4.28
N ASN A 259 3.40 -36.91 -4.44
CA ASN A 259 2.56 -37.60 -5.43
C ASN A 259 3.03 -37.35 -6.88
N GLU A 260 3.68 -38.35 -7.48
CA GLU A 260 4.25 -38.25 -8.83
C GLU A 260 3.23 -38.01 -9.95
N LEU A 261 1.92 -38.18 -9.67
CA LEU A 261 0.82 -37.91 -10.60
C LEU A 261 0.93 -36.53 -11.26
N TYR A 262 1.43 -35.53 -10.53
CA TYR A 262 1.46 -34.15 -10.97
C TYR A 262 2.72 -33.77 -11.76
N VAL A 263 3.77 -34.60 -11.72
CA VAL A 263 5.04 -34.30 -12.39
C VAL A 263 4.82 -34.21 -13.90
N GLY A 264 5.31 -33.14 -14.52
CA GLY A 264 5.18 -32.92 -15.96
C GLY A 264 3.78 -32.45 -16.40
N SER A 265 2.82 -32.31 -15.47
CA SER A 265 1.51 -31.74 -15.77
C SER A 265 1.51 -30.21 -15.64
N TRP A 266 0.52 -29.56 -16.25
CA TRP A 266 0.29 -28.10 -16.12
C TRP A 266 -0.59 -27.73 -14.92
N VAL A 267 -0.92 -28.71 -14.06
CA VAL A 267 -1.81 -28.55 -12.91
C VAL A 267 -1.05 -28.90 -11.63
N ALA A 268 -0.90 -27.94 -10.72
CA ALA A 268 -0.10 -28.16 -9.51
C ALA A 268 -0.77 -29.10 -8.48
N GLN A 269 -2.10 -29.04 -8.36
CA GLN A 269 -2.86 -29.87 -7.42
C GLN A 269 -4.34 -29.87 -7.80
N VAL A 270 -5.00 -31.02 -7.65
CA VAL A 270 -6.45 -31.15 -7.74
C VAL A 270 -7.01 -31.51 -6.36
N SER A 271 -8.03 -30.79 -5.91
CA SER A 271 -8.76 -31.12 -4.68
C SER A 271 -10.25 -31.29 -4.97
N ILE A 272 -10.75 -32.49 -4.73
CA ILE A 272 -12.15 -32.84 -5.04
C ILE A 272 -13.01 -32.68 -3.79
N ALA A 273 -13.82 -31.63 -3.77
CA ALA A 273 -14.83 -31.44 -2.73
C ALA A 273 -16.11 -32.24 -3.07
N ARG A 274 -16.39 -33.29 -2.31
CA ARG A 274 -17.64 -34.06 -2.43
C ARG A 274 -18.73 -33.49 -1.52
N PRO A 275 -20.02 -33.53 -1.90
CA PRO A 275 -21.11 -33.03 -1.08
C PRO A 275 -21.39 -33.94 0.12
N ILE A 276 -20.58 -33.84 1.17
CA ILE A 276 -20.70 -34.59 2.44
C ILE A 276 -21.56 -33.82 3.47
N GLY A 277 -22.05 -32.63 3.12
CA GLY A 277 -22.73 -31.72 4.05
C GLY A 277 -23.96 -32.30 4.76
N ARG A 278 -24.63 -33.33 4.21
CA ARG A 278 -25.71 -34.03 4.92
C ARG A 278 -25.18 -34.92 6.05
N PHE A 279 -24.09 -35.63 5.80
CA PHE A 279 -23.43 -36.47 6.79
C PHE A 279 -22.81 -35.62 7.91
N LEU A 280 -22.11 -34.53 7.56
CA LEU A 280 -21.53 -33.61 8.54
C LEU A 280 -22.59 -32.99 9.46
N ARG A 281 -23.73 -32.54 8.90
CA ARG A 281 -24.85 -32.01 9.68
C ARG A 281 -25.44 -33.05 10.64
N LEU A 282 -25.52 -34.32 10.23
CA LEU A 282 -25.96 -35.40 11.11
C LEU A 282 -24.96 -35.69 12.22
N PHE A 283 -23.66 -35.69 11.93
CA PHE A 283 -22.61 -35.88 12.92
C PHE A 283 -22.62 -34.79 13.99
N LEU A 284 -22.64 -33.52 13.58
CA LEU A 284 -22.75 -32.39 14.52
C LEU A 284 -24.05 -32.48 15.34
N ALA A 285 -25.15 -32.87 14.72
CA ALA A 285 -26.42 -33.03 15.43
C ALA A 285 -26.41 -34.22 16.40
N LEU A 286 -25.61 -35.27 16.17
CA LEU A 286 -25.40 -36.35 17.12
C LEU A 286 -24.58 -35.88 18.32
N GLU A 287 -23.49 -35.13 18.10
CA GLU A 287 -22.68 -34.55 19.18
C GLU A 287 -23.51 -33.65 20.11
N THR A 288 -24.36 -32.80 19.54
CA THR A 288 -25.26 -31.97 20.37
C THR A 288 -26.28 -32.79 21.17
N LEU A 289 -26.72 -33.95 20.67
CA LEU A 289 -27.65 -34.84 21.38
C LEU A 289 -26.94 -35.58 22.50
N THR A 290 -25.75 -36.13 22.25
CA THR A 290 -24.98 -36.86 23.27
C THR A 290 -24.61 -35.96 24.45
N GLN A 291 -24.23 -34.70 24.19
CA GLN A 291 -23.99 -33.71 25.24
C GLN A 291 -25.24 -33.43 26.08
N ARG A 292 -26.42 -33.31 25.44
CA ARG A 292 -27.69 -33.11 26.17
C ARG A 292 -28.06 -34.31 27.02
N ILE A 293 -27.87 -35.53 26.50
CA ILE A 293 -28.11 -36.78 27.24
C ILE A 293 -27.24 -36.82 28.49
N ALA A 294 -25.92 -36.59 28.36
CA ALA A 294 -25.00 -36.59 29.49
C ALA A 294 -25.36 -35.55 30.57
N MET A 295 -25.77 -34.34 30.14
CA MET A 295 -26.24 -33.29 31.07
C MET A 295 -27.54 -33.70 31.79
N LEU A 296 -28.46 -34.36 31.08
CA LEU A 296 -29.72 -34.81 31.62
C LEU A 296 -29.53 -35.97 32.61
N GLU A 297 -28.62 -36.91 32.32
CA GLU A 297 -28.23 -37.98 33.25
C GLU A 297 -27.69 -37.42 34.57
N ALA A 298 -26.76 -36.45 34.50
CA ALA A 298 -26.20 -35.83 35.69
C ALA A 298 -27.28 -35.14 36.54
N THR A 299 -28.24 -34.45 35.90
CA THR A 299 -29.37 -33.83 36.61
C THR A 299 -30.35 -34.86 37.18
N MET A 300 -30.59 -35.97 36.49
CA MET A 300 -31.40 -37.08 37.01
C MET A 300 -30.78 -37.70 38.26
N VAL A 301 -29.45 -37.90 38.28
CA VAL A 301 -28.72 -38.39 39.47
C VAL A 301 -28.92 -37.45 40.67
N GLU A 302 -28.85 -36.14 40.46
CA GLU A 302 -29.11 -35.17 41.55
C GLU A 302 -30.57 -35.17 42.00
N TYR A 303 -31.53 -35.28 41.08
CA TYR A 303 -32.95 -35.35 41.43
C TYR A 303 -33.31 -36.62 42.19
N ARG A 304 -32.64 -37.74 41.92
CA ARG A 304 -32.79 -38.99 42.68
C ARG A 304 -32.33 -38.86 44.13
N LYS A 305 -31.33 -38.03 44.44
CA LYS A 305 -30.91 -37.78 45.85
C LYS A 305 -32.00 -37.07 46.66
N GLN A 306 -32.83 -36.24 46.04
CA GLN A 306 -33.89 -35.47 46.71
C GLN A 306 -35.27 -35.77 46.12
N GLU A 307 -35.62 -37.06 46.06
CA GLU A 307 -36.79 -37.56 45.33
C GLU A 307 -38.11 -36.93 45.78
N ARG A 308 -38.32 -36.74 47.09
CA ARG A 308 -39.54 -36.11 47.65
C ARG A 308 -39.79 -34.69 47.10
N ARG A 309 -38.72 -33.92 46.87
CA ARG A 309 -38.82 -32.51 46.42
C ARG A 309 -38.96 -32.42 44.91
N PHE A 310 -38.30 -33.29 44.16
CA PHE A 310 -38.20 -33.19 42.70
C PHE A 310 -38.97 -34.25 41.92
N ARG A 311 -39.82 -35.07 42.55
CA ARG A 311 -40.60 -36.15 41.92
C ARG A 311 -41.24 -35.80 40.56
N LYS A 312 -41.88 -34.62 40.44
CA LYS A 312 -42.49 -34.16 39.17
C LYS A 312 -41.44 -33.81 38.10
N ARG A 313 -40.31 -33.23 38.49
CA ARG A 313 -39.20 -32.87 37.58
C ARG A 313 -38.40 -34.11 37.16
N LEU A 314 -38.23 -35.07 38.06
CA LEU A 314 -37.60 -36.36 37.77
C LEU A 314 -38.37 -37.12 36.68
N ARG A 315 -39.70 -37.25 36.80
CA ARG A 315 -40.51 -37.87 35.75
C ARG A 315 -40.41 -37.18 34.40
N ARG A 316 -40.36 -35.84 34.39
CA ARG A 316 -40.17 -35.08 33.14
C ARG A 316 -38.79 -35.33 32.52
N ALA A 317 -37.74 -35.34 33.35
CA ALA A 317 -36.38 -35.64 32.90
C ALA A 317 -36.27 -37.07 32.37
N GLU A 318 -36.91 -38.05 33.00
CA GLU A 318 -36.95 -39.45 32.53
C GLU A 318 -37.68 -39.57 31.18
N THR A 319 -38.80 -38.87 30.99
CA THR A 319 -39.49 -38.84 29.69
C THR A 319 -38.66 -38.15 28.62
N GLU A 320 -38.01 -37.02 28.95
CA GLU A 320 -37.15 -36.30 28.01
C GLU A 320 -35.92 -37.14 27.63
N PHE A 321 -35.33 -37.85 28.59
CA PHE A 321 -34.23 -38.78 28.37
C PHE A 321 -34.61 -39.87 27.37
N ALA A 322 -35.73 -40.56 27.59
CA ALA A 322 -36.22 -41.59 26.65
C ALA A 322 -36.48 -41.01 25.24
N THR A 323 -36.99 -39.78 25.13
CA THR A 323 -37.17 -39.13 23.82
C THR A 323 -35.83 -38.80 23.15
N LEU A 324 -34.80 -38.43 23.91
CA LEU A 324 -33.48 -38.13 23.36
C LEU A 324 -32.74 -39.41 22.94
N GLU A 325 -32.88 -40.51 23.69
CA GLU A 325 -32.33 -41.82 23.32
C GLU A 325 -32.91 -42.33 22.00
N THR A 326 -34.24 -42.31 21.85
CA THR A 326 -34.89 -42.71 20.58
C THR A 326 -34.46 -41.83 19.40
N GLN A 327 -34.25 -40.52 19.63
CA GLN A 327 -33.70 -39.62 18.61
C GLN A 327 -32.24 -39.94 18.27
N LEU A 328 -31.42 -40.30 19.27
CA LEU A 328 -30.03 -40.69 19.10
C LEU A 328 -29.94 -41.96 18.25
N GLU A 329 -30.71 -43.00 18.57
CA GLU A 329 -30.78 -44.25 17.81
C GLU A 329 -31.23 -43.99 16.36
N ALA A 330 -32.30 -43.23 16.17
CA ALA A 330 -32.82 -42.90 14.84
C ALA A 330 -31.78 -42.15 13.99
N LYS A 331 -31.01 -41.22 14.56
CA LYS A 331 -29.96 -40.51 13.84
C LYS A 331 -28.71 -41.37 13.62
N THR A 332 -28.37 -42.23 14.56
CA THR A 332 -27.26 -43.18 14.44
C THR A 332 -27.53 -44.16 13.31
N ASN A 333 -28.75 -44.70 13.21
CA ASN A 333 -29.17 -45.57 12.11
C ASN A 333 -29.17 -44.85 10.75
N LYS A 334 -29.56 -43.56 10.72
CA LYS A 334 -29.43 -42.74 9.50
C LYS A 334 -27.96 -42.52 9.12
N MET A 335 -27.07 -42.33 10.09
CA MET A 335 -25.63 -42.15 9.87
C MET A 335 -24.99 -43.43 9.35
N THR A 336 -25.30 -44.59 9.96
CA THR A 336 -24.80 -45.89 9.49
C THR A 336 -25.31 -46.19 8.08
N ALA A 337 -26.59 -45.93 7.78
CA ALA A 337 -27.15 -46.08 6.44
C ALA A 337 -26.47 -45.17 5.39
N LEU A 338 -26.20 -43.90 5.72
CA LEU A 338 -25.46 -43.00 4.82
C LEU A 338 -24.00 -43.43 4.65
N ARG A 339 -23.38 -44.02 5.68
CA ARG A 339 -22.04 -44.57 5.61
C ARG A 339 -22.00 -45.83 4.75
N THR A 340 -22.93 -46.78 4.90
CA THR A 340 -23.00 -47.96 4.03
C THR A 340 -23.36 -47.59 2.60
N GLN A 341 -24.31 -46.68 2.39
CA GLN A 341 -24.61 -46.18 1.05
C GLN A 341 -23.42 -45.44 0.43
N GLY A 342 -22.68 -44.67 1.24
CA GLY A 342 -21.41 -44.06 0.87
C GLY A 342 -20.41 -45.14 0.45
N ASN A 343 -20.08 -46.07 1.34
CA ASN A 343 -19.11 -47.15 1.13
C ASN A 343 -19.47 -48.08 -0.01
N GLN A 344 -20.74 -48.44 -0.20
CA GLN A 344 -21.18 -49.27 -1.34
C GLN A 344 -20.98 -48.53 -2.67
N ARG A 345 -21.13 -47.20 -2.70
CA ARG A 345 -20.75 -46.40 -3.88
C ARG A 345 -19.23 -46.35 -4.10
N TYR A 346 -18.41 -46.64 -3.08
CA TYR A 346 -16.94 -46.72 -3.19
C TYR A 346 -16.45 -48.15 -3.53
N VAL A 347 -17.05 -49.18 -2.93
CA VAL A 347 -16.61 -50.58 -3.03
C VAL A 347 -17.24 -51.31 -4.22
N GLY A 348 -18.46 -50.96 -4.63
CA GLY A 348 -19.10 -51.55 -5.83
C GLY A 348 -18.44 -51.20 -7.17
N ARG A 349 -17.24 -50.62 -7.16
CA ARG A 349 -16.50 -50.22 -8.36
C ARG A 349 -14.97 -50.33 -8.21
N LEU A 350 -14.49 -51.14 -7.24
CA LEU A 350 -13.14 -51.71 -7.28
C LEU A 350 -13.34 -53.20 -7.56
N GLU A 351 -13.05 -53.62 -8.79
CA GLU A 351 -13.18 -54.95 -9.43
C GLU A 351 -14.47 -55.26 -10.23
N PRO A 352 -14.37 -55.92 -11.42
CA PRO A 352 -13.21 -56.65 -11.97
C PRO A 352 -12.73 -56.17 -13.37
N GLN A 353 -11.44 -55.87 -13.50
CA GLN A 353 -10.71 -56.03 -14.77
C GLN A 353 -9.28 -56.48 -14.47
N TYR A 354 -9.12 -57.75 -14.06
CA TYR A 354 -7.90 -58.51 -14.36
C TYR A 354 -8.15 -60.03 -14.19
N ASN A 355 -9.09 -60.57 -14.98
CA ASN A 355 -9.04 -61.99 -15.32
C ASN A 355 -8.38 -62.08 -16.69
N ASN A 356 -7.05 -62.14 -16.71
CA ASN A 356 -6.34 -62.63 -17.88
C ASN A 356 -6.57 -64.14 -17.94
N GLU A 357 -7.48 -64.54 -18.81
CA GLU A 357 -7.47 -65.85 -19.44
C GLU A 357 -6.09 -66.05 -20.06
N VAL A 358 -5.32 -66.99 -19.52
CA VAL A 358 -4.19 -67.59 -20.22
C VAL A 358 -4.77 -68.79 -20.98
N PRO A 359 -4.82 -68.78 -22.31
CA PRO A 359 -5.08 -69.98 -23.08
C PRO A 359 -3.86 -70.90 -23.01
N ASN A 360 -4.14 -72.21 -22.94
CA ASN A 360 -3.21 -73.33 -22.91
C ASN A 360 -2.02 -73.23 -23.86
#